data_AF-A0A7J9H6I0-F1
#
_entry.id   AF-A0A7J9H6I0-F1
#
_cell.length_a   1.000
_cell.length_b   1.000
_cell.length_c   1.000
_cell.angle_alpha   90.00
_cell.angle_beta   90.00
_cell.angle_gamma   90.00
#
_symmetry.space_group_name_H-M   'P 1'
#
loop_
_entity.id
_entity.type
_entity.pdbx_description
1 polymer ?
#
loop_
_entity_poly.entity_id
_entity_poly.type
_entity_poly.pdbx_seq_one_letter_code
_entity_poly.pdbx_strand_id
1 'polypeptide(L)'
;MLSGSNGSSPVHSLVSIGGKKFSLDKSQLGLKSIIGVPHKNDTAIDILGRVLGAVPHDIGMDDPWFEVNAYCLYDTDRWKDLNPKFVLQVYRDVIATGDKKFAQTVWPSVYVAMAYMDQFDKDGDGMIENDGFPDQTYDTWSVSGVSAYSGGLWVAALQAASALAHEVGDKGSEDYFWYKFLKAKDVYQKLWNGSYFNYDNSGSRTSSSIQYARACGLFPIVDEDKARSVLEKVYNYNVLKVKGGKRGAVNGMLPDGRIWWIWHFILQVASLNQCGLKKDLAWNTDDQYRSLTYMRPLAIWAMQWALSRPKVPKQELKPEMEADSLRIHHAGFSKVARLLKLPEDQRSKSLLQIMFDYTCKRMLT
;
A
#
# COMPACT_ATOMS: atom_id res chain seq x y z
N MET A 1 9.41 54.91 4.64
CA MET A 1 8.36 55.95 4.52
C MET A 1 7.02 55.31 4.84
N LEU A 2 6.41 55.76 5.95
CA LEU A 2 5.01 55.63 6.42
C LEU A 2 4.49 54.19 6.65
N SER A 3 4.40 53.65 7.89
CA SER A 3 3.45 53.93 9.00
C SER A 3 2.01 54.11 8.50
N GLY A 4 0.97 53.37 8.90
CA GLY A 4 0.67 52.63 10.12
C GLY A 4 -0.66 53.18 10.68
N SER A 5 -1.72 52.38 10.79
CA SER A 5 -2.82 52.61 11.75
C SER A 5 -3.80 51.44 11.86
N ASN A 6 -4.00 51.06 13.12
CA ASN A 6 -4.96 50.17 13.77
C ASN A 6 -6.43 50.25 13.31
N GLY A 7 -7.17 49.16 13.54
CA GLY A 7 -8.64 49.20 13.61
C GLY A 7 -9.33 47.83 13.76
N SER A 8 -9.44 47.35 15.00
CA SER A 8 -10.52 46.54 15.62
C SER A 8 -11.39 45.55 14.81
N SER A 9 -11.51 44.34 15.37
CA SER A 9 -12.53 43.31 15.09
C SER A 9 -13.97 43.77 15.38
N PRO A 10 -14.97 43.13 14.75
CA PRO A 10 -16.23 42.86 15.43
C PRO A 10 -16.60 41.36 15.43
N VAL A 11 -16.91 40.88 16.61
CA VAL A 11 -17.74 39.71 16.90
C VAL A 11 -19.17 40.04 16.48
N HIS A 12 -19.83 39.19 15.69
CA HIS A 12 -21.28 39.04 15.74
C HIS A 12 -21.68 37.56 15.66
N SER A 13 -22.72 37.26 16.42
CA SER A 13 -23.13 35.95 16.94
C SER A 13 -24.31 35.37 16.16
N LEU A 14 -24.30 34.04 16.02
CA LEU A 14 -25.38 33.02 16.02
C LEU A 14 -26.69 33.20 15.21
N VAL A 15 -27.18 32.02 14.78
CA VAL A 15 -28.57 31.62 14.46
C VAL A 15 -29.03 31.86 13.02
N SER A 16 -28.95 30.81 12.19
CA SER A 16 -30.08 30.20 11.48
C SER A 16 -29.57 29.37 10.30
N ILE A 17 -29.78 28.05 10.35
CA ILE A 17 -30.34 27.22 9.27
C ILE A 17 -30.60 25.86 9.94
N GLY A 18 -31.85 25.70 10.37
CA GLY A 18 -32.34 24.46 10.92
C GLY A 18 -32.59 23.41 9.83
N GLY A 19 -32.32 22.17 10.21
CA GLY A 19 -33.11 20.99 9.85
C GLY A 19 -33.31 20.68 8.36
N LYS A 20 -32.47 19.80 7.82
CA LYS A 20 -32.93 18.82 6.83
C LYS A 20 -32.74 17.42 7.39
N LYS A 21 -33.85 16.86 7.88
CA LYS A 21 -34.04 15.42 8.13
C LYS A 21 -33.83 14.68 6.81
N PHE A 22 -32.92 13.69 6.78
CA PHE A 22 -32.91 12.67 5.73
C PHE A 22 -33.92 11.58 6.11
N SER A 23 -34.97 11.44 5.30
CA SER A 23 -35.89 10.30 5.34
C SER A 23 -35.44 9.31 4.27
N LEU A 24 -35.11 8.08 4.68
CA LEU A 24 -34.89 6.95 3.79
C LEU A 24 -36.26 6.32 3.54
N ASP A 25 -36.84 6.59 2.37
CA ASP A 25 -38.02 5.86 1.93
C ASP A 25 -37.62 4.72 0.99
N LYS A 26 -38.10 3.52 1.32
CA LYS A 26 -37.92 2.30 0.54
C LYS A 26 -39.06 2.21 -0.47
N SER A 27 -38.75 2.27 -1.76
CA SER A 27 -39.64 1.72 -2.78
C SER A 27 -38.83 0.93 -3.82
N GLN A 28 -39.08 -0.37 -3.86
CA GLN A 28 -38.80 -1.22 -5.01
C GLN A 28 -39.78 -0.84 -6.14
N LEU A 29 -39.31 -0.83 -7.38
CA LEU A 29 -39.92 -1.44 -8.59
C LEU A 29 -39.40 -0.75 -9.88
N GLY A 30 -39.04 -1.56 -10.88
CA GLY A 30 -39.10 -1.12 -12.27
C GLY A 30 -37.81 -1.16 -13.08
N LEU A 31 -37.27 -2.36 -13.31
CA LEU A 31 -36.33 -2.60 -14.40
C LEU A 31 -37.10 -2.56 -15.73
N LYS A 32 -36.93 -1.51 -16.56
CA LYS A 32 -36.80 -1.56 -18.03
C LYS A 32 -36.95 -0.17 -18.69
N SER A 33 -36.06 0.05 -19.66
CA SER A 33 -36.12 1.01 -20.77
C SER A 33 -36.10 2.49 -20.41
N ILE A 34 -35.00 3.16 -20.76
CA ILE A 34 -34.94 4.12 -21.87
C ILE A 34 -33.47 4.37 -22.19
N ILE A 35 -33.12 4.22 -23.47
CA ILE A 35 -31.85 4.64 -24.05
C ILE A 35 -31.76 6.16 -23.87
N GLY A 36 -30.93 6.59 -22.94
CA GLY A 36 -30.61 7.99 -22.69
C GLY A 36 -29.14 8.08 -22.31
N VAL A 37 -28.38 8.84 -23.08
CA VAL A 37 -26.97 9.16 -22.80
C VAL A 37 -26.87 9.68 -21.37
N PRO A 38 -26.02 9.13 -20.48
CA PRO A 38 -25.91 9.64 -19.12
C PRO A 38 -25.35 11.06 -19.17
N HIS A 39 -26.06 12.01 -18.55
CA HIS A 39 -25.52 13.34 -18.31
C HIS A 39 -24.32 13.24 -17.37
N LYS A 40 -23.25 13.95 -17.72
CA LYS A 40 -21.89 13.90 -17.14
C LYS A 40 -21.76 14.29 -15.65
N ASN A 41 -22.84 14.50 -14.90
CA ASN A 41 -22.80 15.07 -13.54
C ASN A 41 -23.57 14.26 -12.47
N ASP A 42 -23.89 12.99 -12.71
CA ASP A 42 -24.47 12.16 -11.64
C ASP A 42 -23.39 11.72 -10.64
N THR A 43 -23.29 12.43 -9.52
CA THR A 43 -22.45 12.09 -8.36
C THR A 43 -22.68 10.64 -7.88
N ALA A 44 -23.87 10.10 -8.11
CA ALA A 44 -24.19 8.71 -7.82
C ALA A 44 -23.45 7.74 -8.76
N ILE A 45 -23.32 8.03 -10.06
CA ILE A 45 -22.55 7.20 -11.01
C ILE A 45 -21.05 7.28 -10.71
N ASP A 46 -20.58 8.45 -10.28
CA ASP A 46 -19.17 8.67 -9.93
C ASP A 46 -18.77 8.05 -8.57
N ILE A 47 -19.74 7.88 -7.66
CA ILE A 47 -19.62 7.08 -6.43
C ILE A 47 -19.83 5.58 -6.72
N LEU A 48 -20.72 5.21 -7.64
CA LEU A 48 -21.02 3.82 -8.04
C LEU A 48 -19.92 3.21 -8.93
N GLY A 49 -19.11 4.02 -9.60
CA GLY A 49 -17.95 3.58 -10.38
C GLY A 49 -16.71 3.26 -9.55
N ARG A 50 -16.71 3.59 -8.25
CA ARG A 50 -15.58 3.32 -7.34
C ARG A 50 -15.82 2.04 -6.58
N VAL A 51 -14.81 1.16 -6.58
CA VAL A 51 -14.85 -0.05 -5.77
C VAL A 51 -14.70 0.32 -4.30
N LEU A 52 -15.81 0.20 -3.54
CA LEU A 52 -15.81 0.50 -2.12
C LEU A 52 -14.75 -0.35 -1.40
N GLY A 53 -13.89 0.34 -0.65
CA GLY A 53 -12.82 -0.28 0.13
C GLY A 53 -11.50 -0.49 -0.59
N ALA A 54 -11.45 -0.33 -1.92
CA ALA A 54 -10.19 -0.18 -2.64
C ALA A 54 -9.66 1.25 -2.42
N VAL A 55 -8.39 1.36 -2.01
CA VAL A 55 -7.71 2.65 -1.93
C VAL A 55 -7.31 3.10 -3.34
N PRO A 56 -7.67 4.32 -3.76
CA PRO A 56 -7.31 4.79 -5.09
C PRO A 56 -5.78 4.93 -5.26
N HIS A 57 -5.29 4.61 -6.46
CA HIS A 57 -3.89 4.74 -6.85
C HIS A 57 -3.41 6.20 -6.80
N ASP A 58 -4.25 7.13 -7.24
CA ASP A 58 -3.97 8.56 -7.26
C ASP A 58 -5.25 9.38 -7.07
N ILE A 59 -5.07 10.66 -6.75
CA ILE A 59 -6.15 11.60 -6.48
C ILE A 59 -6.64 12.34 -7.72
N GLY A 60 -6.35 11.83 -8.92
CA GLY A 60 -6.80 12.43 -10.18
C GLY A 60 -5.75 13.31 -10.87
N MET A 61 -5.98 13.53 -12.17
CA MET A 61 -5.18 14.40 -13.03
C MET A 61 -6.04 15.54 -13.60
N ASP A 62 -7.21 15.20 -14.18
CA ASP A 62 -8.06 16.16 -14.88
C ASP A 62 -8.93 16.98 -13.92
N ASP A 63 -9.60 16.33 -12.96
CA ASP A 63 -10.30 17.00 -11.85
C ASP A 63 -9.83 16.45 -10.49
N PRO A 64 -8.67 16.89 -9.97
CA PRO A 64 -8.09 16.37 -8.74
C PRO A 64 -9.06 16.41 -7.55
N TRP A 65 -8.99 15.42 -6.68
CA TRP A 65 -9.87 15.16 -5.53
C TRP A 65 -11.29 14.72 -5.87
N PHE A 66 -11.80 15.08 -7.04
CA PHE A 66 -13.13 14.69 -7.50
C PHE A 66 -13.03 13.44 -8.37
N GLU A 67 -12.25 13.43 -9.44
CA GLU A 67 -12.04 12.27 -10.33
C GLU A 67 -10.73 11.54 -9.98
N VAL A 68 -10.78 10.61 -9.02
CA VAL A 68 -9.63 9.80 -8.57
C VAL A 68 -9.32 8.67 -9.56
N ASN A 69 -8.15 8.01 -9.42
CA ASN A 69 -7.69 6.92 -10.30
C ASN A 69 -7.52 7.34 -11.78
N ALA A 70 -6.78 8.42 -12.03
CA ALA A 70 -6.43 8.82 -13.40
C ALA A 70 -5.46 7.84 -14.07
N TYR A 71 -4.71 7.05 -13.30
CA TYR A 71 -3.87 5.98 -13.84
C TYR A 71 -4.71 4.90 -14.53
N CYS A 72 -4.41 4.63 -15.81
CA CYS A 72 -5.25 3.79 -16.66
C CYS A 72 -4.52 2.60 -17.31
N LEU A 73 -3.26 2.31 -16.94
CA LEU A 73 -2.54 1.16 -17.52
C LEU A 73 -3.08 -0.18 -16.99
N TYR A 74 -3.47 -0.21 -15.72
CA TYR A 74 -4.05 -1.37 -15.06
C TYR A 74 -5.25 -0.93 -14.22
N ASP A 75 -6.20 -1.84 -14.03
CA ASP A 75 -7.16 -1.73 -12.94
C ASP A 75 -6.39 -1.87 -11.62
N THR A 76 -6.40 -0.79 -10.85
CA THR A 76 -5.66 -0.69 -9.58
C THR A 76 -6.48 -1.11 -8.37
N ASP A 77 -7.79 -1.34 -8.53
CA ASP A 77 -8.67 -1.73 -7.42
C ASP A 77 -8.25 -3.08 -6.83
N ARG A 78 -7.64 -3.93 -7.67
CA ARG A 78 -7.13 -5.26 -7.29
C ARG A 78 -5.67 -5.27 -6.82
N TRP A 79 -5.01 -4.11 -6.72
CA TRP A 79 -3.60 -4.06 -6.34
C TRP A 79 -3.40 -4.44 -4.88
N LYS A 80 -2.36 -5.25 -4.63
CA LYS A 80 -2.10 -5.88 -3.32
C LYS A 80 -1.35 -4.99 -2.35
N ASP A 81 -0.92 -3.80 -2.77
CA ASP A 81 -0.04 -2.93 -1.98
C ASP A 81 -0.67 -1.58 -1.59
N LEU A 82 -1.70 -1.09 -2.29
CA LEU A 82 -2.31 0.21 -2.02
C LEU A 82 -2.98 0.27 -0.64
N ASN A 83 -3.86 -0.67 -0.33
CA ASN A 83 -4.52 -0.73 0.98
C ASN A 83 -3.53 -0.91 2.14
N PRO A 84 -2.56 -1.88 2.10
CA PRO A 84 -1.52 -1.97 3.12
C PRO A 84 -0.69 -0.69 3.27
N LYS A 85 -0.31 -0.03 2.16
CA LYS A 85 0.42 1.24 2.20
C LYS A 85 -0.37 2.34 2.88
N PHE A 86 -1.65 2.48 2.57
CA PHE A 86 -2.53 3.45 3.19
C PHE A 86 -2.56 3.27 4.71
N VAL A 87 -2.77 2.04 5.19
CA VAL A 87 -2.80 1.73 6.63
C VAL A 87 -1.46 2.03 7.30
N LEU A 88 -0.34 1.69 6.65
CA LEU A 88 1.00 1.98 7.15
C LEU A 88 1.30 3.49 7.17
N GLN A 89 0.82 4.26 6.19
CA GLN A 89 0.95 5.72 6.16
C GLN A 89 0.15 6.37 7.29
N VAL A 90 -1.10 5.94 7.49
CA VAL A 90 -1.94 6.40 8.60
C VAL A 90 -1.25 6.14 9.93
N TYR A 91 -0.79 4.90 10.17
CA TYR A 91 -0.10 4.56 11.41
C TYR A 91 1.18 5.39 11.61
N ARG A 92 2.00 5.54 10.57
CA ARG A 92 3.19 6.39 10.60
C ARG A 92 2.84 7.82 11.04
N ASP A 93 1.78 8.39 10.49
CA ASP A 93 1.40 9.78 10.74
C ASP A 93 0.84 9.94 12.17
N VAL A 94 0.06 8.97 12.67
CA VAL A 94 -0.39 8.92 14.07
C VAL A 94 0.80 8.86 15.03
N ILE A 95 1.79 8.00 14.77
CA ILE A 95 2.98 7.87 15.63
C ILE A 95 3.87 9.11 15.55
N ALA A 96 4.00 9.72 14.37
CA ALA A 96 4.84 10.89 14.18
C ALA A 96 4.27 12.15 14.85
N THR A 97 2.94 12.27 14.90
CA THR A 97 2.24 13.46 15.42
C THR A 97 1.67 13.30 16.82
N GLY A 98 1.38 12.07 17.25
CA GLY A 98 0.61 11.78 18.45
C GLY A 98 -0.88 12.15 18.34
N ASP A 99 -1.39 12.45 17.14
CA ASP A 99 -2.76 12.92 16.95
C ASP A 99 -3.79 11.78 17.05
N LYS A 100 -4.32 11.60 18.26
CA LYS A 100 -5.38 10.62 18.55
C LYS A 100 -6.69 10.92 17.84
N LYS A 101 -7.00 12.21 17.59
CA LYS A 101 -8.24 12.61 16.93
C LYS A 101 -8.18 12.25 15.45
N PHE A 102 -7.03 12.43 14.82
CA PHE A 102 -6.77 11.92 13.48
C PHE A 102 -6.96 10.40 13.43
N ALA A 103 -6.37 9.65 14.38
CA ALA A 103 -6.54 8.18 14.47
C ALA A 103 -8.01 7.76 14.55
N GLN A 104 -8.81 8.40 15.41
CA GLN A 104 -10.25 8.14 15.53
C GLN A 104 -11.02 8.46 14.24
N THR A 105 -10.66 9.56 13.57
CA THR A 105 -11.35 10.02 12.36
C THR A 105 -11.11 9.08 11.18
N VAL A 106 -9.88 8.57 11.02
CA VAL A 106 -9.48 7.72 9.88
C VAL A 106 -9.73 6.23 10.12
N TRP A 107 -10.01 5.82 11.37
CA TRP A 107 -10.20 4.41 11.74
C TRP A 107 -11.21 3.65 10.88
N PRO A 108 -12.41 4.19 10.55
CA PRO A 108 -13.35 3.49 9.68
C PRO A 108 -12.75 3.17 8.30
N SER A 109 -11.98 4.09 7.71
CA SER A 109 -11.31 3.88 6.43
C SER A 109 -10.21 2.81 6.52
N VAL A 110 -9.45 2.79 7.62
CA VAL A 110 -8.46 1.73 7.89
C VAL A 110 -9.14 0.38 7.99
N TYR A 111 -10.22 0.27 8.77
CA TYR A 111 -10.97 -0.96 8.94
C TYR A 111 -11.50 -1.50 7.60
N VAL A 112 -12.14 -0.63 6.81
CA VAL A 112 -12.69 -0.99 5.49
C VAL A 112 -11.58 -1.39 4.53
N ALA A 113 -10.44 -0.70 4.51
CA ALA A 113 -9.31 -1.06 3.67
C ALA A 113 -8.73 -2.44 4.03
N MET A 114 -8.65 -2.77 5.32
CA MET A 114 -8.20 -4.10 5.78
C MET A 114 -9.23 -5.19 5.48
N ALA A 115 -10.53 -4.89 5.63
CA ALA A 115 -11.61 -5.82 5.29
C ALA A 115 -11.70 -6.08 3.78
N TYR A 116 -11.44 -5.07 2.95
CA TYR A 116 -11.36 -5.23 1.51
C TYR A 116 -10.26 -6.21 1.10
N MET A 117 -9.08 -6.14 1.74
CA MET A 117 -7.94 -6.99 1.42
C MET A 117 -8.15 -8.48 1.75
N ASP A 118 -9.10 -8.81 2.64
CA ASP A 118 -9.42 -10.18 3.05
C ASP A 118 -9.77 -11.09 1.87
N GLN A 119 -10.33 -10.53 0.79
CA GLN A 119 -10.69 -11.30 -0.40
C GLN A 119 -9.50 -11.84 -1.20
N PHE A 120 -8.29 -11.33 -0.92
CA PHE A 120 -7.06 -11.74 -1.59
C PHE A 120 -6.26 -12.76 -0.79
N ASP A 121 -6.76 -13.23 0.35
CA ASP A 121 -6.31 -14.42 1.08
C ASP A 121 -7.17 -15.60 0.61
N LYS A 122 -6.73 -16.27 -0.45
CA LYS A 122 -7.55 -17.24 -1.18
C LYS A 122 -7.59 -18.60 -0.51
N ASP A 123 -6.52 -18.97 0.19
CA ASP A 123 -6.41 -20.25 0.88
C ASP A 123 -6.76 -20.17 2.38
N GLY A 124 -6.98 -18.97 2.91
CA GLY A 124 -7.43 -18.74 4.28
C GLY A 124 -6.33 -18.91 5.32
N ASP A 125 -5.06 -18.92 4.91
CA ASP A 125 -3.91 -19.05 5.79
C ASP A 125 -3.56 -17.74 6.53
N GLY A 126 -4.19 -16.63 6.15
CA GLY A 126 -4.00 -15.30 6.72
C GLY A 126 -3.13 -14.38 5.85
N MET A 127 -2.55 -14.87 4.77
CA MET A 127 -1.69 -14.13 3.84
C MET A 127 -2.43 -13.80 2.54
N ILE A 128 -2.11 -12.65 1.94
CA ILE A 128 -2.64 -12.29 0.62
C ILE A 128 -1.76 -12.85 -0.51
N GLU A 129 -2.36 -13.24 -1.63
CA GLU A 129 -1.64 -13.69 -2.82
C GLU A 129 -1.77 -12.74 -4.01
N ASN A 130 -0.65 -12.51 -4.71
CA ASN A 130 -0.60 -11.85 -6.00
C ASN A 130 -1.18 -12.76 -7.11
N ASP A 131 -1.79 -12.14 -8.13
CA ASP A 131 -2.63 -12.81 -9.14
C ASP A 131 -1.89 -13.26 -10.42
N GLY A 132 -0.57 -13.19 -10.47
CA GLY A 132 0.24 -13.56 -11.64
C GLY A 132 0.26 -12.49 -12.74
N PHE A 133 -0.08 -11.25 -12.41
CA PHE A 133 0.07 -10.06 -13.26
C PHE A 133 0.60 -8.89 -12.40
N PRO A 134 0.98 -7.74 -12.99
CA PRO A 134 1.39 -6.58 -12.21
C PRO A 134 0.21 -5.98 -11.43
N ASP A 135 0.05 -6.43 -10.19
CA ASP A 135 -1.00 -5.99 -9.26
C ASP A 135 -0.40 -5.26 -8.05
N GLN A 136 0.64 -4.46 -8.30
CA GLN A 136 1.34 -3.67 -7.29
C GLN A 136 2.21 -2.60 -7.99
N THR A 137 2.85 -1.73 -7.21
CA THR A 137 3.55 -0.53 -7.69
C THR A 137 4.67 -0.73 -8.71
N TYR A 138 5.30 -1.90 -8.75
CA TYR A 138 6.15 -2.34 -9.85
C TYR A 138 5.23 -2.86 -10.95
N ASP A 139 4.50 -1.94 -11.58
CA ASP A 139 3.39 -2.13 -12.52
C ASP A 139 3.77 -2.81 -13.85
N THR A 140 5.03 -3.22 -13.99
CA THR A 140 5.53 -4.01 -15.12
C THR A 140 6.11 -5.34 -14.67
N TRP A 141 6.03 -5.64 -13.37
CA TRP A 141 6.49 -6.87 -12.74
C TRP A 141 5.34 -7.74 -12.28
N SER A 142 5.20 -8.87 -12.95
CA SER A 142 4.26 -9.90 -12.53
C SER A 142 4.78 -10.62 -11.30
N VAL A 143 3.86 -10.90 -10.38
CA VAL A 143 4.10 -11.61 -9.12
C VAL A 143 2.96 -12.59 -8.95
N SER A 144 3.25 -13.80 -8.46
CA SER A 144 2.22 -14.82 -8.24
C SER A 144 2.38 -15.45 -6.86
N GLY A 145 1.26 -15.69 -6.17
CA GLY A 145 1.28 -16.28 -4.85
C GLY A 145 1.73 -15.28 -3.78
N VAL A 146 2.34 -15.79 -2.70
CA VAL A 146 2.85 -14.97 -1.59
C VAL A 146 4.17 -14.33 -2.02
N SER A 147 4.28 -13.01 -1.86
CA SER A 147 5.49 -12.26 -2.23
C SER A 147 6.16 -11.56 -1.05
N ALA A 148 7.48 -11.38 -1.11
CA ALA A 148 8.22 -10.66 -0.09
C ALA A 148 7.75 -9.19 0.00
N TYR A 149 7.39 -8.58 -1.12
CA TYR A 149 6.95 -7.19 -1.16
C TYR A 149 5.53 -7.00 -0.61
N SER A 150 4.52 -7.54 -1.29
CA SER A 150 3.12 -7.35 -0.89
C SER A 150 2.80 -8.07 0.42
N GLY A 151 3.35 -9.27 0.62
CA GLY A 151 3.19 -10.02 1.87
C GLY A 151 3.87 -9.32 3.06
N GLY A 152 5.05 -8.73 2.86
CA GLY A 152 5.72 -7.97 3.92
C GLY A 152 4.95 -6.71 4.32
N LEU A 153 4.38 -6.01 3.33
CA LEU A 153 3.48 -4.87 3.57
C LEU A 153 2.21 -5.31 4.31
N TRP A 154 1.61 -6.44 3.93
CA TRP A 154 0.41 -6.98 4.56
C TRP A 154 0.63 -7.34 6.03
N VAL A 155 1.70 -8.07 6.35
CA VAL A 155 2.05 -8.41 7.74
C VAL A 155 2.24 -7.16 8.58
N ALA A 156 2.96 -6.15 8.05
CA ALA A 156 3.14 -4.89 8.75
C ALA A 156 1.82 -4.10 8.90
N ALA A 157 0.96 -4.11 7.88
CA ALA A 157 -0.33 -3.43 7.91
C ALA A 157 -1.30 -4.06 8.91
N LEU A 158 -1.31 -5.39 9.06
CA LEU A 158 -2.06 -6.10 10.10
C LEU A 158 -1.62 -5.66 11.50
N GLN A 159 -0.31 -5.57 11.72
CA GLN A 159 0.22 -5.10 13.00
C GLN A 159 -0.10 -3.63 13.26
N ALA A 160 0.00 -2.77 12.24
CA ALA A 160 -0.40 -1.37 12.31
C ALA A 160 -1.89 -1.21 12.60
N ALA A 161 -2.75 -1.99 11.96
CA ALA A 161 -4.19 -1.97 12.17
C ALA A 161 -4.55 -2.38 13.60
N SER A 162 -3.88 -3.41 14.15
CA SER A 162 -4.02 -3.78 15.57
C SER A 162 -3.61 -2.63 16.50
N ALA A 163 -2.47 -1.99 16.24
CA ALA A 163 -2.02 -0.84 17.05
C ALA A 163 -2.92 0.39 16.93
N LEU A 164 -3.49 0.66 15.75
CA LEU A 164 -4.47 1.74 15.55
C LEU A 164 -5.78 1.44 16.27
N ALA A 165 -6.26 0.20 16.21
CA ALA A 165 -7.44 -0.24 16.94
C ALA A 165 -7.28 -0.03 18.46
N HIS A 166 -6.10 -0.34 19.00
CA HIS A 166 -5.75 -0.02 20.38
C HIS A 166 -5.89 1.48 20.68
N GLU A 167 -5.29 2.32 19.84
CA GLU A 167 -5.27 3.78 20.03
C GLU A 167 -6.68 4.39 20.03
N VAL A 168 -7.61 3.82 19.27
CA VAL A 168 -9.01 4.27 19.21
C VAL A 168 -9.95 3.56 20.19
N GLY A 169 -9.43 2.60 20.97
CA GLY A 169 -10.22 1.83 21.95
C GLY A 169 -11.08 0.71 21.38
N ASP A 170 -10.86 0.31 20.12
CA ASP A 170 -11.55 -0.82 19.49
C ASP A 170 -10.84 -2.14 19.83
N LYS A 171 -11.12 -2.64 21.04
CA LYS A 171 -10.48 -3.83 21.59
C LYS A 171 -10.67 -5.07 20.71
N GLY A 172 -11.84 -5.19 20.09
CA GLY A 172 -12.16 -6.34 19.26
C GLY A 172 -11.37 -6.42 17.96
N SER A 173 -11.28 -5.29 17.27
CA SER A 173 -10.46 -5.19 16.05
C SER A 173 -8.97 -5.30 16.38
N GLU A 174 -8.53 -4.73 17.50
CA GLU A 174 -7.15 -4.84 17.99
C GLU A 174 -6.72 -6.31 18.07
N ASP A 175 -7.54 -7.10 18.74
CA ASP A 175 -7.34 -8.51 19.02
C ASP A 175 -7.46 -9.36 17.74
N TYR A 176 -8.44 -9.07 16.89
CA TYR A 176 -8.61 -9.76 15.60
C TYR A 176 -7.45 -9.54 14.63
N PHE A 177 -7.00 -8.28 14.46
CA PHE A 177 -5.87 -7.98 13.59
C PHE A 177 -4.55 -8.53 14.14
N TRP A 178 -4.38 -8.59 15.46
CA TRP A 178 -3.23 -9.25 16.08
C TRP A 178 -3.19 -10.75 15.76
N TYR A 179 -4.34 -11.43 15.85
CA TYR A 179 -4.46 -12.83 15.46
C TYR A 179 -4.11 -13.06 13.98
N LYS A 180 -4.67 -12.27 13.06
CA LYS A 180 -4.33 -12.35 11.63
C LYS A 180 -2.85 -12.04 11.38
N PHE A 181 -2.27 -11.08 12.09
CA PHE A 181 -0.84 -10.75 12.01
C PHE A 181 0.04 -11.98 12.34
N LEU A 182 -0.26 -12.69 13.43
CA LEU A 182 0.53 -13.87 13.82
C LEU A 182 0.48 -14.97 12.75
N LYS A 183 -0.70 -15.24 12.19
CA LYS A 183 -0.89 -16.18 11.08
C LYS A 183 -0.10 -15.78 9.83
N ALA A 184 -0.32 -14.56 9.35
CA ALA A 184 0.35 -14.02 8.17
C ALA A 184 1.88 -14.03 8.36
N LYS A 185 2.36 -13.70 9.57
CA LYS A 185 3.79 -13.71 9.89
C LYS A 185 4.40 -15.11 9.73
N ASP A 186 3.71 -16.17 10.16
CA ASP A 186 4.17 -17.56 9.98
C ASP A 186 4.28 -17.93 8.50
N VAL A 187 3.25 -17.62 7.71
CA VAL A 187 3.25 -17.84 6.26
C VAL A 187 4.40 -17.08 5.59
N TYR A 188 4.63 -15.84 5.97
CA TYR A 188 5.72 -15.03 5.45
C TYR A 188 7.10 -15.64 5.73
N GLN A 189 7.29 -16.33 6.86
CA GLN A 189 8.57 -17.02 7.15
C GLN A 189 8.89 -18.11 6.14
N LYS A 190 7.90 -18.69 5.45
CA LYS A 190 8.11 -19.73 4.43
C LYS A 190 8.86 -19.21 3.19
N LEU A 191 8.91 -17.89 2.99
CA LEU A 191 9.73 -17.28 1.94
C LEU A 191 11.23 -17.27 2.26
N TRP A 192 11.62 -17.51 3.52
CA TRP A 192 13.03 -17.53 3.93
C TRP A 192 13.77 -18.73 3.34
N ASN A 193 14.82 -18.48 2.56
CA ASN A 193 15.61 -19.53 1.91
C ASN A 193 16.93 -19.86 2.63
N GLY A 194 17.14 -19.33 3.83
CA GLY A 194 18.40 -19.47 4.59
C GLY A 194 19.35 -18.27 4.48
N SER A 195 19.16 -17.37 3.50
CA SER A 195 19.99 -16.16 3.34
C SER A 195 19.18 -14.89 3.07
N TYR A 196 18.06 -15.00 2.36
CA TYR A 196 17.15 -13.89 2.10
C TYR A 196 15.72 -14.42 1.92
N PHE A 197 14.75 -13.52 1.79
CA PHE A 197 13.38 -13.90 1.43
C PHE A 197 13.24 -13.96 -0.09
N ASN A 198 12.72 -15.07 -0.60
CA ASN A 198 12.38 -15.23 -2.00
C ASN A 198 11.39 -14.14 -2.42
N TYR A 199 11.51 -13.66 -3.67
CA TYR A 199 10.64 -12.65 -4.24
C TYR A 199 9.17 -13.05 -4.18
N ASP A 200 8.86 -14.28 -4.58
CA ASP A 200 7.56 -14.91 -4.39
C ASP A 200 7.69 -16.44 -4.23
N ASN A 201 6.58 -17.11 -3.90
CA ASN A 201 6.52 -18.57 -3.72
C ASN A 201 6.05 -19.33 -4.97
N SER A 202 6.00 -18.69 -6.14
CA SER A 202 5.49 -19.30 -7.38
C SER A 202 6.41 -20.38 -7.98
N GLY A 203 7.67 -20.43 -7.55
CA GLY A 203 8.68 -21.31 -8.13
C GLY A 203 9.15 -20.90 -9.53
N SER A 204 8.79 -19.70 -9.98
CA SER A 204 9.24 -19.14 -11.25
C SER A 204 10.74 -18.84 -11.24
N ARG A 205 11.34 -18.61 -12.43
CA ARG A 205 12.76 -18.26 -12.58
C ARG A 205 13.15 -16.99 -11.79
N THR A 206 12.18 -16.15 -11.46
CA THR A 206 12.35 -14.82 -10.88
C THR A 206 12.06 -14.80 -9.40
N SER A 207 11.48 -15.89 -8.86
CA SER A 207 11.17 -16.09 -7.45
C SER A 207 12.40 -16.00 -6.54
N SER A 208 13.61 -16.25 -7.07
CA SER A 208 14.86 -16.12 -6.30
C SER A 208 15.45 -14.69 -6.30
N SER A 209 14.74 -13.69 -6.83
CA SER A 209 15.25 -12.31 -6.87
C SER A 209 15.33 -11.71 -5.47
N ILE A 210 16.42 -10.99 -5.18
CA ILE A 210 16.65 -10.38 -3.87
C ILE A 210 15.96 -9.01 -3.80
N GLN A 211 15.00 -8.85 -2.88
CA GLN A 211 14.31 -7.59 -2.55
C GLN A 211 14.13 -7.41 -1.04
N TYR A 212 13.92 -6.17 -0.60
CA TYR A 212 13.69 -5.86 0.81
C TYR A 212 12.66 -4.75 1.03
N ALA A 213 11.77 -4.96 1.99
CA ALA A 213 10.85 -3.95 2.52
C ALA A 213 10.93 -3.96 4.05
N ARG A 214 11.08 -2.78 4.66
CA ARG A 214 11.03 -2.60 6.12
C ARG A 214 9.97 -1.56 6.46
N ALA A 215 9.04 -1.91 7.36
CA ALA A 215 8.09 -0.97 7.93
C ALA A 215 8.67 -0.28 9.17
N CYS A 216 8.42 1.02 9.32
CA CYS A 216 8.87 1.84 10.44
C CYS A 216 7.96 1.66 11.67
N GLY A 217 8.50 1.78 12.88
CA GLY A 217 7.69 1.97 14.09
C GLY A 217 7.30 0.70 14.84
N LEU A 218 6.92 -0.34 14.11
CA LEU A 218 6.32 -1.59 14.60
C LEU A 218 7.36 -2.61 15.11
N PHE A 219 6.88 -3.71 15.70
CA PHE A 219 7.77 -4.83 16.02
C PHE A 219 8.43 -5.38 14.74
N PRO A 220 9.61 -5.99 14.88
CA PRO A 220 10.20 -6.73 13.77
C PRO A 220 9.25 -7.82 13.26
N ILE A 221 8.85 -7.70 11.98
CA ILE A 221 8.11 -8.74 11.26
C ILE A 221 9.00 -9.97 10.97
N VAL A 222 10.32 -9.78 11.02
CA VAL A 222 11.35 -10.80 10.86
C VAL A 222 12.41 -10.65 11.95
N ASP A 223 13.11 -11.73 12.27
CA ASP A 223 14.18 -11.74 13.27
C ASP A 223 15.32 -10.78 12.87
N GLU A 224 16.00 -10.19 13.86
CA GLU A 224 17.05 -9.20 13.60
C GLU A 224 18.18 -9.77 12.73
N ASP A 225 18.58 -11.02 12.98
CA ASP A 225 19.62 -11.70 12.20
C ASP A 225 19.21 -11.91 10.74
N LYS A 226 17.94 -12.26 10.49
CA LYS A 226 17.40 -12.37 9.13
C LYS A 226 17.38 -11.00 8.45
N ALA A 227 16.93 -9.96 9.16
CA ALA A 227 16.93 -8.60 8.62
C ALA A 227 18.35 -8.13 8.25
N ARG A 228 19.33 -8.38 9.12
CA ARG A 228 20.74 -8.07 8.88
C ARG A 228 21.29 -8.85 7.68
N SER A 229 21.04 -10.15 7.64
CA SER A 229 21.46 -11.01 6.52
C SER A 229 20.88 -10.54 5.19
N VAL A 230 19.60 -10.16 5.14
CA VAL A 230 18.97 -9.63 3.92
C VAL A 230 19.59 -8.30 3.51
N LEU A 231 19.77 -7.36 4.45
CA LEU A 231 20.37 -6.05 4.17
C LEU A 231 21.81 -6.19 3.65
N GLU A 232 22.59 -7.08 4.26
CA GLU A 232 23.94 -7.41 3.80
C GLU A 232 23.91 -8.03 2.40
N LYS A 233 22.97 -8.95 2.14
CA LYS A 233 22.81 -9.57 0.82
C LYS A 233 22.46 -8.53 -0.25
N VAL A 234 21.47 -7.67 0.02
CA VAL A 234 21.06 -6.56 -0.86
C VAL A 234 22.24 -5.61 -1.12
N TYR A 235 23.01 -5.25 -0.09
CA TYR A 235 24.17 -4.40 -0.27
C TYR A 235 25.25 -5.07 -1.14
N ASN A 236 25.62 -6.31 -0.82
CA ASN A 236 26.66 -7.03 -1.54
C ASN A 236 26.28 -7.36 -2.99
N TYR A 237 24.99 -7.57 -3.27
CA TYR A 237 24.51 -7.93 -4.61
C TYR A 237 23.95 -6.71 -5.33
N ASN A 238 22.80 -6.21 -4.89
CA ASN A 238 22.05 -5.18 -5.59
C ASN A 238 22.76 -3.81 -5.63
N VAL A 239 23.72 -3.56 -4.72
CA VAL A 239 24.53 -2.32 -4.72
C VAL A 239 25.93 -2.59 -5.28
N LEU A 240 26.75 -3.38 -4.60
CA LEU A 240 28.18 -3.47 -4.92
C LEU A 240 28.46 -4.12 -6.30
N LYS A 241 27.67 -5.09 -6.75
CA LYS A 241 27.84 -5.70 -8.08
C LYS A 241 27.42 -4.78 -9.23
N VAL A 242 26.81 -3.63 -8.95
CA VAL A 242 26.35 -2.69 -9.98
C VAL A 242 27.20 -1.42 -9.93
N LYS A 243 28.06 -1.26 -10.95
CA LYS A 243 28.97 -0.10 -11.11
C LYS A 243 29.78 0.20 -9.82
N GLY A 244 30.14 -0.85 -9.06
CA GLY A 244 30.88 -0.74 -7.81
C GLY A 244 30.13 0.02 -6.69
N GLY A 245 28.79 -0.02 -6.68
CA GLY A 245 27.97 0.63 -5.65
C GLY A 245 27.76 2.13 -5.81
N LYS A 246 28.23 2.73 -6.92
CA LYS A 246 28.17 4.19 -7.15
C LYS A 246 26.81 4.68 -7.69
N ARG A 247 25.85 3.78 -7.91
CA ARG A 247 24.56 4.08 -8.56
C ARG A 247 23.34 3.61 -7.74
N GLY A 248 23.50 3.44 -6.43
CA GLY A 248 22.43 2.96 -5.57
C GLY A 248 22.15 1.46 -5.73
N ALA A 249 20.97 1.02 -5.29
CA ALA A 249 20.57 -0.39 -5.34
C ALA A 249 19.67 -0.67 -6.55
N VAL A 250 19.91 -1.78 -7.24
CA VAL A 250 19.01 -2.27 -8.31
C VAL A 250 17.87 -3.08 -7.73
N ASN A 251 16.69 -3.01 -8.35
CA ASN A 251 15.49 -3.67 -7.82
C ASN A 251 15.59 -5.19 -7.74
N GLY A 252 16.16 -5.83 -8.75
CA GLY A 252 16.16 -7.29 -8.87
C GLY A 252 17.48 -7.80 -9.41
N MET A 253 18.10 -8.66 -8.61
CA MET A 253 19.31 -9.38 -9.00
C MET A 253 19.09 -10.87 -8.72
N LEU A 254 19.47 -11.69 -9.69
CA LEU A 254 19.48 -13.14 -9.54
C LEU A 254 20.62 -13.58 -8.61
N PRO A 255 20.55 -14.79 -8.01
CA PRO A 255 21.58 -15.28 -7.10
C PRO A 255 22.96 -15.44 -7.74
N ASP A 256 23.02 -15.58 -9.06
CA ASP A 256 24.25 -15.62 -9.85
C ASP A 256 24.85 -14.23 -10.15
N GLY A 257 24.18 -13.15 -9.73
CA GLY A 257 24.62 -11.76 -9.90
C GLY A 257 24.15 -11.11 -11.19
N ARG A 258 23.41 -11.81 -12.06
CA ARG A 258 22.81 -11.19 -13.25
C ARG A 258 21.67 -10.26 -12.84
N ILE A 259 21.64 -9.08 -13.44
CA ILE A 259 20.53 -8.14 -13.30
C ILE A 259 19.34 -8.72 -14.04
N TRP A 260 18.20 -8.83 -13.37
CA TRP A 260 17.01 -9.37 -13.99
C TRP A 260 16.18 -8.29 -14.73
N TRP A 261 16.24 -7.02 -14.31
CA TRP A 261 15.42 -5.95 -14.89
C TRP A 261 16.17 -4.64 -15.22
N ILE A 262 15.86 -4.11 -16.40
CA ILE A 262 16.60 -3.03 -17.09
C ILE A 262 16.30 -1.63 -16.51
N TRP A 263 15.11 -1.40 -15.96
CA TRP A 263 14.74 -0.10 -15.38
C TRP A 263 14.89 -0.12 -13.85
N HIS A 264 15.90 0.57 -13.33
CA HIS A 264 16.30 0.51 -11.93
C HIS A 264 15.56 1.58 -11.16
N PHE A 265 14.67 1.23 -10.23
CA PHE A 265 14.24 2.21 -9.22
C PHE A 265 15.37 2.34 -8.21
N ILE A 266 15.94 3.53 -8.09
CA ILE A 266 17.00 3.78 -7.13
C ILE A 266 16.39 4.46 -5.92
N LEU A 267 16.56 3.85 -4.74
CA LEU A 267 16.61 4.58 -3.48
C LEU A 267 17.79 5.56 -3.59
N GLN A 268 17.49 6.80 -3.99
CA GLN A 268 18.48 7.86 -4.13
C GLN A 268 18.91 8.30 -2.74
N VAL A 269 19.91 7.63 -2.17
CA VAL A 269 20.55 8.12 -0.93
C VAL A 269 21.65 9.12 -1.23
N ALA A 270 22.30 9.09 -2.40
CA ALA A 270 23.33 10.07 -2.72
C ALA A 270 23.62 10.14 -4.21
N SER A 271 23.02 11.10 -4.92
CA SER A 271 23.69 11.71 -6.07
C SER A 271 23.17 13.12 -6.25
N LEU A 272 23.87 14.08 -5.64
CA LEU A 272 23.69 15.51 -5.88
C LEU A 272 24.55 16.01 -7.06
N ASN A 273 25.38 15.14 -7.65
CA ASN A 273 26.56 15.59 -8.40
C ASN A 273 26.41 15.60 -9.93
N GLN A 274 25.26 15.24 -10.51
CA GLN A 274 25.10 15.24 -11.98
C GLN A 274 23.89 16.01 -12.52
N CYS A 275 22.82 16.15 -11.74
CA CYS A 275 21.66 16.95 -12.13
C CYS A 275 21.23 17.81 -10.95
N GLY A 276 21.65 19.08 -10.90
CA GLY A 276 21.15 20.00 -9.88
C GLY A 276 19.61 19.99 -9.83
N LEU A 277 19.02 20.08 -8.63
CA LEU A 277 17.57 20.11 -8.29
C LEU A 277 16.61 19.08 -8.94
N LYS A 278 17.00 18.32 -9.96
CA LYS A 278 16.17 17.34 -10.67
C LYS A 278 16.49 15.94 -10.13
N LYS A 279 15.50 15.32 -9.49
CA LYS A 279 15.58 13.95 -8.98
C LYS A 279 14.72 13.03 -9.84
N ASP A 280 15.27 11.89 -10.22
CA ASP A 280 14.69 11.02 -11.24
C ASP A 280 14.14 9.75 -10.60
N LEU A 281 13.12 9.16 -11.22
CA LEU A 281 12.52 7.93 -10.72
C LEU A 281 13.48 6.74 -10.80
N ALA A 282 14.14 6.61 -11.94
CA ALA A 282 14.89 5.41 -12.28
C ALA A 282 16.01 5.70 -13.28
N TRP A 283 17.05 4.86 -13.26
CA TRP A 283 18.15 4.85 -14.24
C TRP A 283 18.36 3.43 -14.79
N ASN A 284 19.05 3.27 -15.91
CA ASN A 284 19.53 1.96 -16.38
C ASN A 284 21.06 1.83 -16.24
N THR A 285 21.63 0.70 -16.67
CA THR A 285 23.08 0.44 -16.60
C THR A 285 23.93 1.34 -17.49
N ASP A 286 23.29 2.10 -18.38
CA ASP A 286 23.90 3.01 -19.35
C ASP A 286 23.72 4.48 -18.95
N ASP A 287 23.35 4.74 -17.69
CA ASP A 287 23.12 6.07 -17.12
C ASP A 287 22.02 6.87 -17.86
N GLN A 288 21.05 6.18 -18.46
CA GLN A 288 19.84 6.81 -19.00
C GLN A 288 18.75 6.85 -17.93
N TYR A 289 18.01 7.95 -17.82
CA TYR A 289 16.95 8.13 -16.82
C TYR A 289 15.55 7.85 -17.36
N ARG A 290 14.62 7.61 -16.44
CA ARG A 290 13.17 7.62 -16.67
C ARG A 290 12.50 8.50 -15.63
N SER A 291 11.58 9.36 -16.09
CA SER A 291 10.74 10.25 -15.26
C SER A 291 11.53 11.18 -14.33
N LEU A 292 11.94 12.35 -14.85
CA LEU A 292 12.51 13.44 -14.07
C LEU A 292 11.49 14.00 -13.06
N THR A 293 11.97 14.72 -12.05
CA THR A 293 11.14 15.45 -11.06
C THR A 293 10.16 14.54 -10.31
N TYR A 294 10.67 13.45 -9.77
CA TYR A 294 9.85 12.39 -9.18
C TYR A 294 9.74 12.48 -7.65
N MET A 295 8.63 11.99 -7.09
CA MET A 295 8.31 12.10 -5.66
C MET A 295 9.10 11.12 -4.78
N ARG A 296 9.29 9.87 -5.22
CA ARG A 296 9.88 8.77 -4.39
C ARG A 296 11.23 9.09 -3.76
N PRO A 297 12.16 9.83 -4.41
CA PRO A 297 13.42 10.25 -3.78
C PRO A 297 13.30 11.11 -2.51
N LEU A 298 12.10 11.63 -2.18
CA LEU A 298 11.86 12.27 -0.87
C LEU A 298 11.93 11.27 0.30
N ALA A 299 11.91 9.96 0.04
CA ALA A 299 12.12 8.92 1.04
C ALA A 299 13.46 9.01 1.80
N ILE A 300 14.43 9.80 1.31
CA ILE A 300 15.67 10.09 2.04
C ILE A 300 15.42 10.64 3.45
N TRP A 301 14.32 11.36 3.67
CA TRP A 301 13.95 11.87 5.00
C TRP A 301 13.62 10.76 6.00
N ALA A 302 13.29 9.55 5.54
CA ALA A 302 13.13 8.40 6.43
C ALA A 302 14.45 8.03 7.11
N MET A 303 15.62 8.33 6.51
CA MET A 303 16.92 8.15 7.15
C MET A 303 17.09 9.11 8.32
N GLN A 304 16.73 10.38 8.14
CA GLN A 304 16.75 11.36 9.21
C GLN A 304 15.85 10.89 10.37
N TRP A 305 14.63 10.45 10.08
CA TRP A 305 13.73 9.89 11.08
C TRP A 305 14.33 8.69 11.82
N ALA A 306 14.97 7.76 11.11
CA ALA A 306 15.60 6.59 11.71
C ALA A 306 16.78 6.97 12.64
N LEU A 307 17.54 8.01 12.29
CA LEU A 307 18.68 8.51 13.06
C LEU A 307 18.28 9.36 14.26
N SER A 308 17.22 10.16 14.16
CA SER A 308 16.75 11.06 15.22
C SER A 308 15.54 10.53 16.00
N ARG A 309 15.31 9.21 15.96
CA ARG A 309 14.06 8.62 16.40
C ARG A 309 13.78 8.94 17.89
N PRO A 310 12.60 9.49 18.24
CA PRO A 310 12.15 9.54 19.62
C PRO A 310 12.04 8.13 20.21
N LYS A 311 12.24 7.97 21.53
CA LYS A 311 11.99 6.68 22.20
C LYS A 311 10.50 6.32 22.07
N VAL A 312 10.16 5.53 21.05
CA VAL A 312 8.81 4.98 20.90
C VAL A 312 8.59 4.00 22.05
N PRO A 313 7.45 4.06 22.76
CA PRO A 313 7.12 3.07 23.77
C PRO A 313 7.25 1.67 23.18
N LYS A 314 7.96 0.79 23.88
CA LYS A 314 7.97 -0.63 23.49
C LYS A 314 6.53 -1.13 23.69
N GLN A 315 5.86 -1.50 22.60
CA GLN A 315 4.71 -2.40 22.75
C GLN A 315 5.22 -3.71 23.34
N GLU A 316 4.44 -4.34 24.21
CA GLU A 316 4.72 -5.66 24.75
C GLU A 316 4.00 -6.73 23.90
N LEU A 317 4.64 -7.89 23.75
CA LEU A 317 4.04 -9.05 23.10
C LEU A 317 2.84 -9.50 23.95
N LYS A 318 1.65 -9.51 23.35
CA LYS A 318 0.45 -9.96 24.04
C LYS A 318 0.40 -11.49 24.15
N PRO A 319 -0.09 -12.02 25.28
CA PRO A 319 -0.35 -13.45 25.44
C PRO A 319 -1.49 -13.95 24.52
N GLU A 320 -1.57 -15.27 24.36
CA GLU A 320 -2.65 -15.96 23.63
C GLU A 320 -4.03 -15.61 24.20
N MET A 321 -5.01 -15.45 23.31
CA MET A 321 -6.29 -14.79 23.59
C MET A 321 -7.47 -15.74 23.84
N GLU A 322 -8.52 -15.24 24.50
CA GLU A 322 -9.80 -15.95 24.69
C GLU A 322 -10.55 -16.14 23.37
N ALA A 323 -10.91 -17.40 23.08
CA ALA A 323 -11.46 -17.83 21.79
C ALA A 323 -12.83 -17.21 21.44
N ASP A 324 -13.65 -16.87 22.43
CA ASP A 324 -15.02 -16.40 22.19
C ASP A 324 -15.08 -14.93 21.75
N SER A 325 -14.20 -14.07 22.27
CA SER A 325 -14.07 -12.67 21.81
C SER A 325 -13.63 -12.63 20.34
N LEU A 326 -12.66 -13.48 19.97
CA LEU A 326 -12.18 -13.58 18.60
C LEU A 326 -13.29 -13.99 17.62
N ARG A 327 -14.18 -14.92 18.02
CA ARG A 327 -15.31 -15.39 17.20
C ARG A 327 -16.30 -14.29 16.85
N ILE A 328 -16.68 -13.44 17.81
CA ILE A 328 -17.66 -12.36 17.60
C ILE A 328 -17.10 -11.30 16.64
N HIS A 329 -15.87 -10.85 16.87
CA HIS A 329 -15.25 -9.84 16.02
C HIS A 329 -14.92 -10.36 14.63
N HIS A 330 -14.52 -11.63 14.52
CA HIS A 330 -14.40 -12.32 13.25
C HIS A 330 -15.73 -12.29 12.46
N ALA A 331 -16.87 -12.57 13.09
CA ALA A 331 -18.16 -12.55 12.41
C ALA A 331 -18.52 -11.16 11.84
N GLY A 332 -18.28 -10.09 12.62
CA GLY A 332 -18.49 -8.71 12.17
C GLY A 332 -17.58 -8.33 11.00
N PHE A 333 -16.29 -8.61 11.12
CA PHE A 333 -15.30 -8.36 10.07
C PHE A 333 -15.61 -9.15 8.80
N SER A 334 -15.86 -10.45 8.90
CA SER A 334 -16.19 -11.30 7.75
C SER A 334 -17.48 -10.88 7.07
N LYS A 335 -18.45 -10.31 7.79
CA LYS A 335 -19.64 -9.72 7.18
C LYS A 335 -19.29 -8.51 6.32
N VAL A 336 -18.44 -7.60 6.81
CA VAL A 336 -17.97 -6.44 6.04
C VAL A 336 -17.14 -6.89 4.84
N ALA A 337 -16.15 -7.75 5.04
CA ALA A 337 -15.31 -8.28 3.96
C ALA A 337 -16.14 -8.94 2.85
N ARG A 338 -17.17 -9.72 3.21
CA ARG A 338 -18.09 -10.33 2.23
C ARG A 338 -18.85 -9.31 1.40
N LEU A 339 -19.26 -8.18 1.98
CA LEU A 339 -19.96 -7.11 1.26
C LEU A 339 -19.05 -6.33 0.31
N LEU A 340 -17.75 -6.32 0.56
CA LEU A 340 -16.74 -5.62 -0.24
C LEU A 340 -16.13 -6.50 -1.34
N LYS A 341 -16.49 -7.79 -1.38
CA LYS A 341 -15.91 -8.76 -2.30
C LYS A 341 -16.24 -8.37 -3.75
N LEU A 342 -15.21 -8.31 -4.58
CA LEU A 342 -15.37 -8.11 -6.01
C LEU A 342 -16.09 -9.29 -6.66
N PRO A 343 -16.86 -9.07 -7.75
CA PRO A 343 -17.39 -10.16 -8.55
C PRO A 343 -16.27 -11.06 -9.09
N GLU A 344 -16.58 -12.35 -9.30
CA GLU A 344 -15.65 -13.26 -9.95
C GLU A 344 -15.34 -12.76 -11.37
N ASP A 345 -14.05 -12.76 -11.68
CA ASP A 345 -13.48 -12.08 -12.82
C ASP A 345 -13.83 -12.83 -14.13
N GLN A 346 -14.80 -12.31 -14.89
CA GLN A 346 -14.97 -12.68 -16.30
C GLN A 346 -13.90 -11.94 -17.13
N ARG A 347 -12.64 -12.40 -17.06
CA ARG A 347 -11.52 -11.72 -17.74
C ARG A 347 -11.68 -11.70 -19.26
N SER A 348 -12.18 -10.59 -19.81
CA SER A 348 -11.78 -10.14 -21.15
C SER A 348 -10.66 -9.11 -20.97
N LYS A 349 -9.39 -9.53 -21.11
CA LYS A 349 -8.27 -8.58 -21.16
C LYS A 349 -8.50 -7.60 -22.32
N SER A 350 -8.29 -6.31 -22.09
CA SER A 350 -8.37 -5.33 -23.19
C SER A 350 -7.28 -5.62 -24.23
N LEU A 351 -7.56 -5.35 -25.50
CA LEU A 351 -6.57 -5.55 -26.58
C LEU A 351 -5.27 -4.79 -26.32
N LEU A 352 -5.34 -3.60 -25.73
CA LEU A 352 -4.18 -2.80 -25.30
C LEU A 352 -3.36 -3.52 -24.23
N GLN A 353 -4.02 -4.10 -23.24
CA GLN A 353 -3.35 -4.84 -22.18
C GLN A 353 -2.73 -6.15 -22.69
N ILE A 354 -3.40 -6.83 -23.64
CA ILE A 354 -2.83 -7.99 -24.34
C ILE A 354 -1.58 -7.59 -25.14
N MET A 355 -1.64 -6.48 -25.89
CA MET A 355 -0.51 -5.98 -26.67
C MET A 355 0.65 -5.52 -25.78
N PHE A 356 0.37 -4.86 -24.67
CA PHE A 356 1.37 -4.46 -23.68
C PHE A 356 2.00 -5.68 -23.00
N ASP A 357 1.20 -6.60 -22.48
CA ASP A 357 1.67 -7.86 -21.89
C ASP A 357 2.54 -8.65 -22.88
N TYR A 358 2.12 -8.72 -24.16
CA TYR A 358 2.86 -9.39 -25.22
C TYR A 358 4.19 -8.70 -25.53
N THR A 359 4.21 -7.36 -25.55
CA THR A 359 5.42 -6.57 -25.78
C THR A 359 6.39 -6.72 -24.61
N CYS A 360 5.91 -6.61 -23.37
CA CYS A 360 6.69 -6.86 -22.17
C CYS A 360 7.24 -8.30 -22.16
N LYS A 361 6.42 -9.31 -22.45
CA LYS A 361 6.87 -10.71 -22.54
C LYS A 361 7.92 -10.94 -23.63
N ARG A 362 7.79 -10.32 -24.80
CA ARG A 362 8.79 -10.41 -25.89
C ARG A 362 10.10 -9.70 -25.57
N MET A 363 10.09 -8.71 -24.68
CA MET A 363 11.31 -8.09 -24.16
C MET A 363 11.91 -8.88 -22.98
N LEU A 364 11.22 -9.91 -22.48
CA LEU A 364 11.59 -10.75 -21.34
C LEU A 364 12.05 -12.17 -21.74
N THR A 365 12.00 -12.53 -23.02
CA THR A 365 12.67 -13.70 -23.64
C THR A 365 13.92 -13.25 -24.36
#